data_AF-A0A7C4NLB3-F1
#
_entry.id   AF-A0A7C4NLB3-F1
#
_cell.length_a   1.000
_cell.length_b   1.000
_cell.length_c   1.000
_cell.angle_alpha   90.00
_cell.angle_beta   90.00
_cell.angle_gamma   90.00
#
_symmetry.space_group_name_H-M   'P 1'
#
loop_
_entity.id
_entity.type
_entity.pdbx_description
1 polymer ?
#
loop_
_entity_poly.entity_id
_entity_poly.type
_entity_poly.pdbx_seq_one_letter_code
_entity_poly.pdbx_strand_id
1 'polypeptide(L)'
;MEKETLKRLKEYVGKEIEVEVMEYQELKIVNGILEEIVDDFFVKIKGEMIPFEGFGIYIKRIKNTKEVLYEKDPSYYSYFEILKNIII
;
A
#
# COMPACT_ATOMS: atom_id res chain seq x y z
N MET A 1 -6.18 -8.60 0.52
CA MET A 1 -5.71 -8.11 1.84
C MET A 1 -6.33 -8.97 2.95
N GLU A 2 -5.65 -9.17 4.07
CA GLU A 2 -6.20 -9.94 5.19
C GLU A 2 -7.34 -9.16 5.89
N LYS A 3 -8.40 -9.87 6.32
CA LYS A 3 -9.58 -9.26 6.97
C LYS A 3 -9.22 -8.44 8.21
N GLU A 4 -8.17 -8.85 8.93
CA GLU A 4 -7.69 -8.17 10.13
C GLU A 4 -7.00 -6.83 9.82
N THR A 5 -6.25 -6.75 8.73
CA THR A 5 -5.65 -5.49 8.24
C THR A 5 -6.75 -4.48 7.88
N LEU A 6 -7.77 -4.93 7.15
CA LEU A 6 -8.89 -4.05 6.77
C LEU A 6 -9.61 -3.50 8.00
N LYS A 7 -9.86 -4.36 9.00
CA LYS A 7 -10.51 -3.95 10.25
C LYS A 7 -9.68 -2.89 10.99
N ARG A 8 -8.37 -3.12 11.12
CA ARG A 8 -7.45 -2.14 11.72
C ARG A 8 -7.49 -0.81 10.97
N LEU A 9 -7.32 -0.83 9.65
CA LEU A 9 -7.31 0.40 8.85
C LEU A 9 -8.62 1.20 8.96
N LYS A 10 -9.78 0.53 9.06
CA LYS A 10 -11.08 1.20 9.27
C LYS A 10 -11.13 2.03 10.56
N GLU A 11 -10.42 1.63 11.61
CA GLU A 11 -10.32 2.39 12.87
C GLU A 11 -9.48 3.67 12.73
N TYR A 12 -8.79 3.84 11.59
CA TYR A 12 -7.94 4.98 11.28
C TYR A 12 -8.53 5.93 10.23
N VAL A 13 -9.73 5.67 9.73
CA VAL A 13 -10.46 6.63 8.89
C VAL A 13 -10.66 7.94 9.66
N GLY A 14 -10.31 9.07 9.04
CA GLY A 14 -10.30 10.40 9.66
C GLY A 14 -9.02 10.73 10.45
N LYS A 15 -8.03 9.83 10.51
CA LYS A 15 -6.74 10.06 11.17
C LYS A 15 -5.61 10.26 10.16
N GLU A 16 -4.56 10.95 10.59
CA GLU A 16 -3.35 11.13 9.80
C GLU A 16 -2.59 9.81 9.66
N ILE A 17 -2.17 9.47 8.45
CA ILE A 17 -1.37 8.28 8.14
C ILE A 17 -0.27 8.64 7.15
N GLU A 18 0.78 7.83 7.16
CA GLU A 18 1.81 7.81 6.13
C GLU A 18 1.69 6.50 5.34
N VAL A 19 1.70 6.60 4.02
CA VAL A 19 1.67 5.47 3.10
C VAL A 19 2.94 5.46 2.26
N GLU A 20 3.68 4.37 2.39
CA GLU A 20 4.84 4.03 1.58
C GLU A 20 4.33 3.24 0.35
N VAL A 21 4.41 3.87 -0.83
CA VAL A 21 3.98 3.30 -2.11
C VAL A 21 5.22 2.98 -2.93
N MET A 22 5.30 1.76 -3.45
CA MET A 22 6.31 1.39 -4.43
C MET A 22 5.69 1.51 -5.82
N GLU A 23 6.26 2.36 -6.67
CA GLU A 23 5.82 2.58 -8.05
C GLU A 23 7.01 2.48 -8.99
N TYR A 24 7.01 1.51 -9.91
CA TYR A 24 8.11 1.22 -10.84
C TYR A 24 9.50 1.18 -10.17
N GLN A 25 9.60 0.54 -8.99
CA GLN A 25 10.81 0.42 -8.16
C GLN A 25 11.21 1.70 -7.40
N GLU A 26 10.45 2.78 -7.53
CA GLU A 26 10.64 4.00 -6.75
C GLU A 26 9.74 4.00 -5.52
N LEU A 27 10.29 4.45 -4.38
CA LEU A 27 9.52 4.64 -3.15
C LEU A 27 8.95 6.06 -3.13
N LYS A 28 7.63 6.16 -3.05
CA LYS A 28 6.88 7.40 -2.83
C LYS A 28 6.23 7.37 -1.46
N ILE A 29 6.26 8.50 -0.77
CA ILE A 29 5.67 8.64 0.57
C ILE A 29 4.53 9.64 0.48
N VAL A 30 3.33 9.19 0.84
CA VAL A 30 2.12 10.01 0.88
C VAL A 30 1.69 10.17 2.34
N ASN A 31 1.69 11.40 2.83
CA ASN A 31 1.21 11.75 4.17
C ASN A 31 -0.14 12.45 4.07
N GLY A 32 -1.11 12.07 4.88
CA GLY A 32 -2.40 12.75 4.92
C GLY A 32 -3.45 12.05 5.76
N ILE A 33 -4.67 12.59 5.75
CA ILE A 33 -5.80 11.96 6.43
C ILE A 33 -6.28 10.77 5.59
N LEU A 34 -6.45 9.60 6.22
CA LEU A 34 -7.14 8.47 5.61
C LEU A 34 -8.63 8.84 5.47
N GLU A 35 -9.05 9.18 4.27
CA GLU A 35 -10.42 9.62 4.00
C GLU A 35 -11.37 8.42 3.89
N GLU A 36 -10.94 7.38 3.20
CA GLU A 36 -11.80 6.25 2.84
C GLU A 36 -10.96 5.02 2.50
N ILE A 37 -11.55 3.85 2.68
CA ILE A 37 -11.07 2.58 2.14
C ILE A 37 -12.09 2.16 1.08
N VAL A 38 -11.77 2.50 -0.17
CA VAL A 38 -12.62 2.25 -1.35
C VAL A 38 -12.33 0.82 -1.77
N ASP A 39 -13.07 -0.12 -1.19
CA ASP A 39 -12.93 -1.57 -1.35
C ASP A 39 -11.65 -2.18 -0.74
N ASP A 40 -11.53 -3.52 -0.78
CA ASP A 40 -10.35 -4.26 -0.32
C ASP A 40 -9.07 -3.96 -1.15
N PHE A 41 -9.13 -2.96 -2.04
CA PHE A 41 -8.15 -2.69 -3.10
C PHE A 41 -7.60 -1.26 -3.13
N PHE A 42 -8.24 -0.26 -2.50
CA PHE A 42 -7.74 1.13 -2.53
C PHE A 42 -7.87 1.85 -1.19
N VAL A 43 -6.95 2.79 -0.92
CA VAL A 43 -7.09 3.80 0.14
C VAL A 43 -7.14 5.19 -0.47
N LYS A 44 -7.93 6.08 0.13
CA LYS A 44 -8.03 7.48 -0.29
C LYS A 44 -7.38 8.40 0.73
N ILE A 45 -6.43 9.21 0.28
CA ILE A 45 -5.64 10.12 1.12
C ILE A 45 -5.43 11.43 0.37
N LYS A 46 -5.81 12.57 0.97
CA LYS A 46 -5.74 13.91 0.35
C LYS A 46 -6.45 13.98 -1.02
N GLY A 47 -7.57 13.29 -1.17
CA GLY A 47 -8.28 13.20 -2.44
C GLY A 47 -7.65 12.25 -3.48
N GLU A 48 -6.45 11.71 -3.23
CA GLU A 48 -5.78 10.75 -4.11
C GLU A 48 -6.18 9.32 -3.75
N MET A 49 -6.53 8.52 -4.76
CA MET A 49 -6.78 7.09 -4.59
C MET A 49 -5.51 6.29 -4.88
N ILE A 50 -5.07 5.49 -3.91
CA ILE A 50 -3.86 4.69 -3.99
C ILE A 50 -4.26 3.21 -3.97
N PRO A 51 -3.94 2.43 -5.02
CA PRO A 51 -4.18 0.99 -5.04
C PRO A 51 -3.26 0.26 -4.06
N PHE A 52 -3.79 -0.73 -3.35
CA PHE A 52 -2.97 -1.68 -2.59
C PHE A 52 -2.03 -2.47 -3.51
N GLU A 53 -2.49 -2.83 -4.70
CA GLU A 53 -1.71 -3.59 -5.70
C GLU A 53 -2.24 -3.33 -7.12
N GLY A 54 -1.33 -3.18 -8.07
CA GLY A 54 -1.62 -2.92 -9.48
C GLY A 54 -0.36 -3.08 -10.35
N PHE A 55 -0.49 -2.83 -11.66
CA PHE A 55 0.62 -2.99 -12.59
C PHE A 55 1.73 -1.98 -12.29
N GLY A 56 2.85 -2.47 -11.74
CA GLY A 56 4.00 -1.64 -11.37
C GLY A 56 3.82 -0.79 -10.11
N ILE A 57 2.68 -0.87 -9.41
CA ILE A 57 2.41 -0.10 -8.19
C ILE A 57 1.87 -0.99 -7.07
N TYR A 58 2.34 -0.81 -5.84
CA TYR A 58 1.73 -1.43 -4.65
C TYR A 58 2.00 -0.61 -3.39
N ILE A 59 1.12 -0.72 -2.40
CA ILE A 59 1.37 -0.18 -1.06
C ILE A 59 2.31 -1.13 -0.33
N LYS A 60 3.49 -0.63 0.04
CA LYS A 60 4.47 -1.37 0.83
C LYS A 60 4.13 -1.30 2.31
N ARG A 61 3.77 -0.12 2.83
CA ARG A 61 3.50 0.08 4.25
C ARG A 61 2.48 1.18 4.48
N ILE A 62 1.63 1.01 5.48
CA ILE A 62 0.77 2.07 6.05
C ILE A 62 1.09 2.18 7.53
N LYS A 63 1.37 3.39 8.00
CA LYS A 63 1.66 3.65 9.42
C LYS A 63 0.95 4.89 9.92
N ASN A 64 0.65 4.90 11.22
CA ASN A 64 0.21 6.07 11.95
C ASN A 64 1.20 6.29 13.10
N THR A 65 1.90 7.44 13.13
CA THR A 65 2.86 7.88 14.18
C THR A 65 3.82 6.82 14.76
N LYS A 66 3.32 5.84 15.51
CA LYS A 66 4.08 4.75 16.14
C LYS A 66 3.59 3.33 15.79
N GLU A 67 2.48 3.18 15.08
CA GLU A 67 1.88 1.90 14.75
C GLU A 67 1.96 1.61 13.24
N VAL A 68 2.40 0.39 12.90
CA VAL A 68 2.34 -0.14 11.53
C VAL A 68 1.01 -0.86 11.37
N LEU A 69 0.13 -0.28 10.55
CA LEU A 69 -1.23 -0.77 10.31
C LEU A 69 -1.25 -1.86 9.23
N TYR A 70 -0.34 -1.73 8.27
CA TYR A 70 -0.15 -2.66 7.18
C TYR A 70 1.31 -2.63 6.75
N GLU A 71 1.84 -3.81 6.43
CA GLU A 71 3.13 -3.97 5.79
C GLU A 71 3.05 -5.17 4.86
N LYS A 72 3.43 -4.97 3.60
CA LYS A 72 3.69 -6.04 2.66
C LYS A 72 5.20 -6.21 2.63
N ASP A 73 5.67 -7.33 3.17
CA ASP A 73 7.03 -7.75 2.90
C ASP A 73 7.12 -7.99 1.39
N PRO A 74 8.00 -7.31 0.64
CA PRO A 74 8.26 -7.69 -0.73
C PRO A 74 8.91 -9.06 -0.70
N SER A 75 8.10 -10.13 -0.70
CA SER A 75 8.57 -11.43 -1.17
C SER A 75 9.12 -11.13 -2.55
N TYR A 76 10.43 -11.29 -2.67
CA TYR A 76 11.31 -10.86 -3.75
C TYR A 76 10.97 -11.58 -5.06
N TYR A 77 9.74 -11.39 -5.55
CA TYR A 77 9.26 -11.76 -6.87
C TYR A 77 8.68 -10.47 -7.46
N SER A 78 9.54 -9.44 -7.50
CA SER A 78 9.31 -8.38 -8.45
C SER A 78 9.19 -9.04 -9.82
N TYR A 79 8.27 -8.54 -10.65
CA TYR A 79 8.06 -8.95 -12.04
C TYR A 79 9.37 -9.16 -12.84
N PHE A 80 10.48 -8.54 -12.43
CA PHE A 80 11.83 -8.70 -12.95
C PHE A 80 12.43 -10.10 -12.78
N GLU A 81 12.21 -10.79 -11.66
CA GLU A 81 12.66 -12.19 -11.44
C GLU A 81 11.84 -13.16 -12.30
N ILE A 82 10.54 -12.89 -12.47
CA ILE A 82 9.66 -13.67 -13.35
C ILE A 82 10.09 -13.50 -14.82
N LEU A 83 10.37 -12.26 -15.26
CA LEU A 83 10.83 -11.99 -16.62
C LEU A 83 12.25 -12.51 -16.89
N LYS A 84 13.16 -12.46 -15.91
CA LYS A 84 14.50 -13.09 -16.04
C LYS A 84 14.44 -14.60 -16.25
N ASN A 85 13.42 -15.27 -15.70
CA ASN A 85 13.22 -16.72 -15.89
C ASN A 85 12.42 -17.05 -17.17
N ILE A 86 11.89 -16.06 -17.89
CA ILE A 86 11.16 -16.24 -19.16
C ILE A 86 12.05 -15.96 -20.37
N ILE A 87 13.13 -15.18 -20.22
CA ILE A 87 14.13 -14.97 -21.28
C ILE A 87 15.24 -16.01 -21.12
N ILE A 88 15.11 -17.11 -21.88
CA ILE A 88 16.14 -18.12 -22.15
C ILE A 88 17.16 -17.54 -23.15
#